data_AF-A0A0M4JIX8-F1
#
_entry.id   AF-A0A0M4JIX8-F1
#
_cell.length_a   1.000
_cell.length_b   1.000
_cell.length_c   1.000
_cell.angle_alpha   90.00
_cell.angle_beta   90.00
_cell.angle_gamma   90.00
#
_symmetry.space_group_name_H-M   'P 1'
#
loop_
_entity.id
_entity.type
_entity.pdbx_description
1 polymer ?
#
loop_
_entity_poly.entity_id
_entity_poly.type
_entity_poly.pdbx_seq_one_letter_code
_entity_poly.pdbx_strand_id
1 'polypeptide(L)'
;MTSSLIFIVIGISMLYLFMFYTSGLIFIEFFKFKIKNHFVAIATGFFSYFTFISVCTFPLQLISVLPYVFFVYYIFAITIIYLLFCFIFIKFWLNTNFFKLDSLIFLLVVAVFIGIDYFSVNSISRENFSRHKNTLAILYWLKDNQVSFFNDSTLFNFLGFKPFQGWYTFQLSVIMMVNVEPYQYKDLIVPLLIILDAFIITSILFLFYESFTPKMRLNNRVAVFFISLVTFIITRMIFWWLDYSIFTGDMILLYLIFYATTMLLRYTTLNVRERYNPIFIGFVLGGYISFSWESSYQILFLLYAFIFLIQRRFNQNFTKDILKIAIFPMVGFIFYNIILRLYLQVVIFGSILVLMLLASYLMNRRYSFVAKFELFLENHNLFTVLFVPIFFMTISTAFILAFNENILAEKYNSLNIIYIWTSLVENNIAKQFLTFIISMTLLTCSFVWVFFRKKVKYDLITNCIDLFLVSYLTFYNPISVRFISTFYPKMFETNGMVLVVLLFTFINALPYAIKTKKTIQESNDVIVIKKYSRVNF
;
A
#
# COMPACT_ATOMS: atom_id res chain seq x y z
N MET A 1 -11.79 0.79 33.30
CA MET A 1 -12.21 -0.32 32.42
C MET A 1 -13.39 -1.03 33.06
N THR A 2 -14.60 -0.82 32.55
CA THR A 2 -15.74 -1.68 32.87
C THR A 2 -15.54 -3.01 32.14
N SER A 3 -15.64 -4.14 32.86
CA SER A 3 -15.39 -5.49 32.32
C SER A 3 -16.20 -5.80 31.06
N SER A 4 -17.39 -5.20 30.91
CA SER A 4 -18.26 -5.35 29.74
C SER A 4 -17.65 -4.82 28.43
N LEU A 5 -16.88 -3.73 28.47
CA LEU A 5 -16.39 -3.07 27.25
C LEU A 5 -15.28 -3.86 26.57
N ILE A 6 -14.47 -4.59 27.35
CA ILE A 6 -13.44 -5.50 26.82
C ILE A 6 -14.09 -6.65 26.04
N PHE A 7 -15.16 -7.25 26.57
CA PHE A 7 -15.89 -8.31 25.85
C PHE A 7 -16.50 -7.81 24.54
N ILE A 8 -17.01 -6.57 24.53
CA ILE A 8 -17.51 -5.93 23.31
C ILE A 8 -16.41 -5.77 22.27
N VAL A 9 -15.24 -5.26 22.67
CA VAL A 9 -14.08 -5.11 21.77
C VAL A 9 -13.67 -6.45 21.16
N ILE A 10 -13.55 -7.50 21.99
CA ILE A 10 -13.18 -8.85 21.53
C ILE A 10 -14.23 -9.38 20.55
N GLY A 11 -15.53 -9.26 20.88
CA GLY A 11 -16.61 -9.72 20.01
C GLY A 11 -16.62 -9.02 18.65
N ILE A 12 -16.47 -7.69 18.63
CA ILE A 12 -16.40 -6.90 17.40
C ILE A 12 -15.15 -7.27 16.59
N SER A 13 -14.01 -7.44 17.25
CA SER A 13 -12.76 -7.86 16.60
C SER A 13 -12.92 -9.23 15.95
N MET A 14 -13.53 -10.19 16.64
CA MET A 14 -13.79 -11.53 16.10
C MET A 14 -14.71 -11.48 14.87
N LEU A 15 -15.77 -10.68 14.89
CA LEU A 15 -16.66 -10.52 13.74
C LEU A 15 -15.94 -9.96 12.51
N TYR A 16 -15.12 -8.92 12.68
CA TYR A 16 -14.36 -8.34 11.57
C TYR A 16 -13.25 -9.26 11.08
N LEU A 17 -12.53 -9.94 11.98
CA LEU A 17 -11.52 -10.92 11.60
C LEU A 17 -12.12 -12.10 10.84
N PHE A 18 -13.30 -12.56 11.26
CA PHE A 18 -14.06 -13.58 10.54
C PHE A 18 -14.42 -13.10 9.13
N MET A 19 -14.93 -11.88 9.00
CA MET A 19 -15.26 -11.27 7.71
C MET A 19 -14.03 -11.13 6.79
N PHE A 20 -12.89 -10.67 7.32
CA PHE A 20 -11.64 -10.55 6.56
C PHE A 20 -11.10 -11.92 6.16
N TYR A 21 -11.10 -12.89 7.05
CA TYR A 21 -10.65 -14.24 6.74
C TYR A 21 -11.48 -14.89 5.62
N THR A 22 -12.80 -14.90 5.77
CA THR A 22 -13.73 -15.53 4.82
C THR A 22 -13.70 -14.85 3.46
N SER A 23 -13.77 -13.52 3.42
CA SER A 23 -13.67 -12.78 2.16
C SER A 23 -12.33 -12.99 1.46
N GLY A 24 -11.23 -13.01 2.23
CA GLY A 24 -9.91 -13.30 1.69
C GLY A 24 -9.82 -14.68 1.03
N LEU A 25 -10.43 -15.70 1.63
CA LEU A 25 -10.50 -17.04 1.04
C LEU A 25 -11.30 -17.05 -0.27
N ILE A 26 -12.43 -16.34 -0.30
CA ILE A 26 -13.24 -16.17 -1.52
C ILE A 26 -12.40 -15.52 -2.62
N PHE A 27 -11.66 -14.45 -2.31
CA PHE A 27 -10.81 -13.78 -3.29
C PHE A 27 -9.62 -14.64 -3.74
N ILE A 28 -8.96 -15.35 -2.82
CA ILE A 28 -7.88 -16.29 -3.12
C ILE A 28 -8.36 -17.37 -4.09
N GLU A 29 -9.56 -17.93 -3.86
CA GLU A 29 -10.13 -18.94 -4.75
C GLU A 29 -10.59 -18.34 -6.08
N PHE A 30 -11.30 -17.21 -6.05
CA PHE A 30 -11.81 -16.54 -7.26
C PHE A 30 -10.67 -16.19 -8.22
N PHE A 31 -9.56 -15.69 -7.69
CA PHE A 31 -8.35 -15.41 -8.46
C PHE A 31 -7.41 -16.60 -8.61
N LYS A 32 -7.72 -17.74 -7.98
CA LYS A 32 -6.99 -19.02 -8.02
C LYS A 32 -5.51 -18.88 -7.66
N PHE A 33 -5.22 -18.19 -6.56
CA PHE A 33 -3.84 -18.05 -6.08
C PHE A 33 -3.32 -19.37 -5.52
N LYS A 34 -2.02 -19.67 -5.74
CA LYS A 34 -1.38 -20.89 -5.19
C LYS A 34 -1.09 -20.82 -3.68
N ILE A 35 -1.47 -19.75 -2.99
CA ILE A 35 -1.23 -19.60 -1.56
C ILE A 35 -2.11 -20.59 -0.83
N LYS A 36 -1.51 -21.56 -0.14
CA LYS A 36 -2.23 -22.63 0.56
C LYS A 36 -2.57 -22.24 1.99
N ASN A 37 -1.93 -21.21 2.54
CA ASN A 37 -2.14 -20.81 3.91
C ASN A 37 -3.33 -19.88 4.08
N HIS A 38 -4.20 -20.31 4.97
CA HIS A 38 -5.48 -19.68 5.19
C HIS A 38 -5.30 -18.36 5.96
N PHE A 39 -4.20 -18.18 6.69
CA PHE A 39 -3.94 -16.96 7.44
C PHE A 39 -3.54 -15.77 6.55
N VAL A 40 -3.05 -16.02 5.34
CA VAL A 40 -2.80 -14.98 4.32
C VAL A 40 -4.11 -14.38 3.79
N ALA A 41 -5.22 -15.10 3.95
CA ALA A 41 -6.54 -14.61 3.59
C ALA A 41 -6.92 -13.35 4.39
N ILE A 42 -6.47 -13.20 5.64
CA ILE A 42 -6.88 -12.07 6.49
C ILE A 42 -6.47 -10.73 5.86
N ALA A 43 -5.20 -10.54 5.49
CA ALA A 43 -4.75 -9.33 4.82
C ALA A 43 -5.42 -9.14 3.44
N THR A 44 -5.57 -10.23 2.70
CA THR A 44 -6.25 -10.23 1.39
C THR A 44 -7.69 -9.71 1.51
N GLY A 45 -8.44 -10.25 2.46
CA GLY A 45 -9.82 -9.88 2.74
C GLY A 45 -9.93 -8.47 3.29
N PHE A 46 -9.07 -8.09 4.24
CA PHE A 46 -9.00 -6.74 4.78
C PHE A 46 -8.86 -5.68 3.68
N PHE A 47 -7.83 -5.79 2.82
CA PHE A 47 -7.61 -4.80 1.76
C PHE A 47 -8.68 -4.86 0.68
N SER A 48 -9.20 -6.05 0.37
CA SER A 48 -10.30 -6.19 -0.59
C SER A 48 -11.60 -5.54 -0.08
N TYR A 49 -11.88 -5.65 1.21
CA TYR A 49 -13.05 -5.04 1.86
C TYR A 49 -12.96 -3.52 1.83
N PHE A 50 -11.82 -2.93 2.20
CA PHE A 50 -11.66 -1.48 2.11
C PHE A 50 -11.65 -0.97 0.66
N THR A 51 -11.15 -1.77 -0.29
CA THR A 51 -11.30 -1.46 -1.72
C THR A 51 -12.78 -1.45 -2.13
N PHE A 52 -13.55 -2.45 -1.69
CA PHE A 52 -14.98 -2.53 -1.97
C PHE A 52 -15.75 -1.34 -1.36
N ILE A 53 -15.44 -0.96 -0.12
CA ILE A 53 -15.96 0.25 0.51
C ILE A 53 -15.64 1.48 -0.35
N SER A 54 -14.38 1.66 -0.74
CA SER A 54 -13.96 2.79 -1.57
C SER A 54 -14.78 2.87 -2.86
N VAL A 55 -14.90 1.75 -3.57
CA VAL A 55 -15.64 1.69 -4.84
C VAL A 55 -17.12 2.00 -4.65
N CYS A 56 -17.75 1.43 -3.62
CA CYS A 56 -19.18 1.60 -3.40
C CYS A 56 -19.54 2.97 -2.82
N THR A 57 -18.62 3.63 -2.12
CA THR A 57 -18.83 4.97 -1.55
C THR A 57 -18.59 6.10 -2.54
N PHE A 58 -17.87 5.85 -3.65
CA PHE A 58 -17.61 6.87 -4.68
C PHE A 58 -18.85 7.62 -5.19
N PRO A 59 -19.98 6.98 -5.52
CA PRO A 59 -21.14 7.72 -6.03
C PRO A 59 -21.72 8.68 -4.99
N LEU A 60 -21.72 8.29 -3.72
CA LEU A 60 -22.15 9.15 -2.62
C LEU A 60 -21.22 10.36 -2.49
N GLN A 61 -19.94 10.18 -2.81
CA GLN A 61 -18.96 11.26 -2.82
C GLN A 61 -19.13 12.26 -3.97
N LEU A 62 -20.09 12.07 -4.87
CA LEU A 62 -20.41 13.05 -5.91
C LEU A 62 -21.62 13.92 -5.53
N ILE A 63 -22.35 13.55 -4.47
CA ILE A 63 -23.51 14.29 -4.01
C ILE A 63 -23.02 15.44 -3.12
N SER A 64 -23.21 16.67 -3.60
CA SER A 64 -22.64 17.88 -3.00
C SER A 64 -23.22 18.25 -1.64
N VAL A 65 -24.36 17.70 -1.23
CA VAL A 65 -25.04 18.07 0.01
C VAL A 65 -25.61 16.81 0.67
N LEU A 66 -24.71 15.92 1.10
CA LEU A 66 -25.11 14.69 1.79
C LEU A 66 -24.66 14.75 3.26
N PRO A 67 -25.58 14.62 4.25
CA PRO A 67 -25.21 14.53 5.65
C PRO A 67 -24.26 13.37 5.90
N TYR A 68 -23.26 13.57 6.78
CA TYR A 68 -22.21 12.57 6.98
C TYR A 68 -22.75 11.23 7.48
N VAL A 69 -23.86 11.25 8.24
CA VAL A 69 -24.50 10.03 8.73
C VAL A 69 -24.92 9.07 7.61
N PHE A 70 -25.25 9.57 6.42
CA PHE A 70 -25.53 8.70 5.27
C PHE A 70 -24.32 7.89 4.84
N PHE A 71 -23.12 8.48 4.87
CA PHE A 71 -21.89 7.74 4.59
C PHE A 71 -21.63 6.66 5.64
N VAL A 72 -21.84 6.98 6.92
CA VAL A 72 -21.66 6.03 8.02
C VAL A 72 -22.65 4.86 7.91
N TYR A 73 -23.94 5.15 7.75
CA TYR A 73 -24.96 4.11 7.61
C TYR A 73 -24.83 3.31 6.32
N TYR A 74 -24.40 3.93 5.22
CA TYR A 74 -24.18 3.21 3.97
C TYR A 74 -23.01 2.23 4.07
N ILE A 75 -21.89 2.63 4.69
CA ILE A 75 -20.80 1.70 4.98
C ILE A 75 -21.29 0.60 5.90
N PHE A 76 -22.02 0.93 6.97
CA PHE A 76 -22.57 -0.06 7.88
C PHE A 76 -23.49 -1.08 7.18
N ALA A 77 -24.37 -0.61 6.30
CA ALA A 77 -25.24 -1.48 5.50
C ALA A 77 -24.43 -2.37 4.56
N ILE A 78 -23.41 -1.83 3.89
CA ILE A 78 -22.48 -2.61 3.08
C ILE A 78 -21.78 -3.67 3.93
N THR A 79 -21.29 -3.32 5.12
CA THR A 79 -20.63 -4.25 6.03
C THR A 79 -21.56 -5.39 6.43
N ILE A 80 -22.82 -5.10 6.72
CA ILE A 80 -23.83 -6.13 7.02
C ILE A 80 -24.05 -7.03 5.82
N ILE A 81 -24.26 -6.47 4.62
CA ILE A 81 -24.45 -7.25 3.39
C ILE A 81 -23.23 -8.13 3.11
N TYR A 82 -22.03 -7.58 3.28
CA TYR A 82 -20.76 -8.26 3.06
C TYR A 82 -20.57 -9.40 4.08
N LEU A 83 -20.91 -9.16 5.34
CA LEU A 83 -20.89 -10.16 6.41
C LEU A 83 -21.92 -11.27 6.16
N LEU A 84 -23.15 -10.93 5.75
CA LEU A 84 -24.17 -11.92 5.35
C LEU A 84 -23.70 -12.78 4.19
N PHE A 85 -23.07 -12.18 3.18
CA PHE A 85 -22.44 -12.91 2.08
C PHE A 85 -21.38 -13.88 2.61
N CYS A 86 -20.46 -13.43 3.46
CA CYS A 86 -19.48 -14.30 4.10
C CYS A 86 -20.11 -15.47 4.89
N PHE A 87 -21.22 -15.23 5.60
CA PHE A 87 -21.95 -16.26 6.34
C PHE A 87 -22.66 -17.27 5.43
N ILE A 88 -23.31 -16.84 4.35
CA ILE A 88 -23.99 -17.74 3.40
C ILE A 88 -22.98 -18.70 2.77
N PHE A 89 -21.81 -18.19 2.41
CA PHE A 89 -20.78 -18.98 1.74
C PHE A 89 -19.84 -19.72 2.70
N ILE A 90 -20.06 -19.62 4.02
CA ILE A 90 -19.18 -20.17 5.04
C ILE A 90 -18.88 -21.67 4.86
N LYS A 91 -19.90 -22.44 4.43
CA LYS A 91 -19.83 -23.90 4.22
C LYS A 91 -18.85 -24.30 3.12
N PHE A 92 -18.60 -23.43 2.14
CA PHE A 92 -17.71 -23.71 1.01
C PHE A 92 -16.24 -23.38 1.33
N TRP A 93 -15.99 -22.54 2.34
CA TRP A 93 -14.67 -21.89 2.52
C TRP A 93 -14.05 -22.12 3.89
N LEU A 94 -14.83 -22.44 4.95
CA LEU A 94 -14.25 -22.86 6.22
C LEU A 94 -13.61 -24.24 6.09
N ASN A 95 -12.30 -24.27 5.89
CA ASN A 95 -11.53 -25.46 6.16
C ASN A 95 -11.52 -25.68 7.68
N THR A 96 -12.17 -26.73 8.16
CA THR A 96 -12.29 -27.09 9.59
C THR A 96 -10.96 -27.43 10.26
N ASN A 97 -9.85 -27.34 9.53
CA ASN A 97 -8.49 -27.54 9.99
C ASN A 97 -7.88 -26.34 10.77
N PHE A 98 -8.71 -25.53 11.43
CA PHE A 98 -8.27 -24.37 12.22
C PHE A 98 -7.41 -24.75 13.44
N PHE A 99 -7.39 -26.02 13.86
CA PHE A 99 -6.58 -26.53 15.00
C PHE A 99 -5.27 -27.22 14.60
N LYS A 100 -4.69 -26.89 13.43
CA LYS A 100 -3.36 -27.40 13.04
C LYS A 100 -2.24 -26.67 13.77
N LEU A 101 -1.07 -27.29 13.89
CA LEU A 101 0.12 -26.69 14.50
C LEU A 101 0.47 -25.31 13.88
N ASP A 102 0.19 -25.13 12.59
CA ASP A 102 0.34 -23.84 11.89
C ASP A 102 -0.53 -22.71 12.47
N SER A 103 -1.72 -23.03 13.01
CA SER A 103 -2.59 -22.02 13.63
C SER A 103 -2.09 -21.57 15.00
N LEU A 104 -1.50 -22.49 15.77
CA LEU A 104 -0.84 -22.17 17.04
C LEU A 104 0.36 -21.26 16.80
N ILE A 105 1.17 -21.54 15.78
CA ILE A 105 2.29 -20.66 15.39
C ILE A 105 1.76 -19.28 15.00
N PHE A 106 0.72 -19.21 14.18
CA PHE A 106 0.11 -17.94 13.77
C PHE A 106 -0.40 -17.14 14.99
N LEU A 107 -1.17 -17.76 15.88
CA LEU A 107 -1.69 -17.12 17.09
C LEU A 107 -0.58 -16.67 18.05
N LEU A 108 0.51 -17.43 18.17
CA LEU A 108 1.67 -17.01 18.94
C LEU A 108 2.29 -15.74 18.37
N VAL A 109 2.46 -15.66 17.04
CA VAL A 109 2.98 -14.44 16.40
C VAL A 109 2.01 -13.27 16.58
N VAL A 110 0.70 -13.50 16.47
CA VAL A 110 -0.31 -12.47 16.78
C VAL A 110 -0.14 -11.97 18.22
N ALA A 111 0.02 -12.86 19.20
CA ALA A 111 0.22 -12.48 20.59
C ALA A 111 1.49 -11.64 20.79
N VAL A 112 2.58 -11.96 20.06
CA VAL A 112 3.80 -11.15 20.04
C VAL A 112 3.53 -9.74 19.53
N PHE A 113 2.83 -9.59 18.40
CA PHE A 113 2.49 -8.27 17.85
C PHE A 113 1.50 -7.49 18.73
N ILE A 114 0.51 -8.15 19.35
CA ILE A 114 -0.35 -7.50 20.36
C ILE A 114 0.48 -6.96 21.51
N GLY A 115 1.43 -7.75 22.04
CA GLY A 115 2.30 -7.32 23.12
C GLY A 115 3.18 -6.14 22.73
N ILE A 116 3.74 -6.16 21.51
CA ILE A 116 4.54 -5.06 20.96
C ILE A 116 3.66 -3.82 20.82
N ASP A 117 2.52 -3.91 20.15
CA ASP A 117 1.63 -2.76 19.92
C ASP A 117 1.15 -2.17 21.24
N TYR A 118 0.78 -3.00 22.21
CA TYR A 118 0.41 -2.54 23.55
C TYR A 118 1.56 -1.80 24.26
N PHE A 119 2.77 -2.38 24.26
CA PHE A 119 3.94 -1.75 24.87
C PHE A 119 4.25 -0.42 24.17
N SER A 120 4.18 -0.44 22.86
CA SER A 120 4.57 0.65 22.01
C SER A 120 3.57 1.82 22.17
N VAL A 121 2.26 1.57 22.31
CA VAL A 121 1.24 2.63 22.54
C VAL A 121 1.51 3.34 23.85
N ASN A 122 1.90 2.59 24.88
CA ASN A 122 2.07 3.12 26.22
C ASN A 122 3.44 3.76 26.46
N SER A 123 4.50 3.31 25.77
CA SER A 123 5.88 3.65 26.11
C SER A 123 6.67 4.35 25.00
N ILE A 124 6.31 4.14 23.73
CA ILE A 124 7.12 4.59 22.58
C ILE A 124 6.41 5.72 21.81
N SER A 125 5.10 5.60 21.61
CA SER A 125 4.38 6.57 20.77
C SER A 125 4.40 7.96 21.40
N ARG A 126 4.85 8.95 20.62
CA ARG A 126 4.77 10.38 20.99
C ARG A 126 3.36 10.94 20.78
N GLU A 127 2.51 10.18 20.09
CA GLU A 127 1.14 10.58 19.81
C GLU A 127 0.23 10.45 21.03
N ASN A 128 -0.32 11.58 21.45
CA ASN A 128 -1.44 11.60 22.37
C ASN A 128 -2.73 11.25 21.62
N PHE A 129 -3.37 10.12 21.96
CA PHE A 129 -4.69 9.72 21.45
C PHE A 129 -5.74 10.85 21.54
N SER A 130 -5.55 11.84 22.41
CA SER A 130 -6.36 13.06 22.48
C SER A 130 -6.58 13.74 21.11
N ARG A 131 -5.56 13.83 20.25
CA ARG A 131 -5.71 14.44 18.91
C ARG A 131 -6.62 13.60 17.99
N HIS A 132 -6.45 12.28 18.02
CA HIS A 132 -7.29 11.36 17.27
C HIS A 132 -8.72 11.35 17.80
N LYS A 133 -8.89 11.32 19.13
CA LYS A 133 -10.19 11.47 19.80
C LYS A 133 -10.91 12.75 19.37
N ASN A 134 -10.22 13.89 19.32
CA ASN A 134 -10.81 15.14 18.87
C ASN A 134 -11.27 15.05 17.41
N THR A 135 -10.45 14.45 16.54
CA THR A 135 -10.83 14.20 15.14
C THR A 135 -12.10 13.34 15.07
N LEU A 136 -12.16 12.22 15.80
CA LEU A 136 -13.35 11.36 15.86
C LEU A 136 -14.56 12.07 16.45
N ALA A 137 -14.39 12.90 17.48
CA ALA A 137 -15.48 13.65 18.09
C ALA A 137 -16.05 14.70 17.13
N ILE A 138 -15.21 15.42 16.39
CA ILE A 138 -15.66 16.38 15.37
C ILE A 138 -16.38 15.62 14.24
N LEU A 139 -15.83 14.50 13.77
CA LEU A 139 -16.49 13.68 12.76
C LEU A 139 -17.82 13.09 13.24
N TYR A 140 -17.92 12.70 14.51
CA TYR A 140 -19.18 12.25 15.11
C TYR A 140 -20.21 13.40 15.17
N TRP A 141 -19.79 14.62 15.50
CA TRP A 141 -20.64 15.80 15.44
C TRP A 141 -21.09 16.14 14.02
N LEU A 142 -20.23 15.89 13.02
CA LEU A 142 -20.56 16.08 11.60
C LEU A 142 -21.63 15.11 11.09
N LYS A 143 -22.00 14.06 11.83
CA LYS A 143 -23.05 13.10 11.42
C LYS A 143 -24.33 13.81 10.98
N ASP A 144 -24.76 14.81 11.74
CA ASP A 144 -26.02 15.53 11.53
C ASP A 144 -25.86 16.73 10.58
N ASN A 145 -24.62 17.03 10.16
CA ASN A 145 -24.30 18.17 9.31
C ASN A 145 -24.06 17.75 7.86
N GLN A 146 -24.43 18.62 6.92
CA GLN A 146 -24.18 18.42 5.50
C GLN A 146 -22.68 18.53 5.21
N VAL A 147 -22.13 17.52 4.52
CA VAL A 147 -20.75 17.55 4.03
C VAL A 147 -20.78 17.81 2.53
N SER A 148 -20.03 18.81 2.07
CA SER A 148 -19.97 19.19 0.66
C SER A 148 -18.57 19.06 0.07
N PHE A 149 -18.52 18.50 -1.14
CA PHE A 149 -17.33 18.41 -2.01
C PHE A 149 -16.94 19.74 -2.67
N PHE A 150 -17.89 20.66 -2.78
CA PHE A 150 -17.75 21.84 -3.63
C PHE A 150 -17.97 23.15 -2.88
N ASN A 151 -18.06 23.13 -1.57
CA ASN A 151 -18.30 24.32 -0.78
C ASN A 151 -17.21 24.49 0.29
N ASP A 152 -16.28 25.43 0.06
CA ASP A 152 -15.11 25.69 0.91
C ASP A 152 -15.47 26.43 2.22
N SER A 153 -16.75 26.62 2.50
CA SER A 153 -17.27 27.55 3.53
C SER A 153 -17.42 26.96 4.93
N THR A 154 -16.78 25.83 5.24
CA THR A 154 -17.09 25.07 6.48
C THR A 154 -15.87 24.41 7.15
N LEU A 155 -16.10 23.91 8.37
CA LEU A 155 -15.19 23.16 9.26
C LEU A 155 -14.41 22.02 8.55
N PHE A 156 -14.81 21.60 7.35
CA PHE A 156 -14.15 20.58 6.54
C PHE A 156 -12.75 20.98 6.05
N ASN A 157 -12.47 22.27 5.87
CA ASN A 157 -11.11 22.72 5.53
C ASN A 157 -10.07 22.34 6.60
N PHE A 158 -10.48 22.22 7.87
CA PHE A 158 -9.60 21.80 8.97
C PHE A 158 -9.36 20.29 9.01
N LEU A 159 -10.35 19.49 8.60
CA LEU A 159 -10.27 18.02 8.64
C LEU A 159 -9.77 17.39 7.33
N GLY A 160 -9.66 18.17 6.26
CA GLY A 160 -9.32 17.67 4.93
C GLY A 160 -10.30 16.58 4.48
N PHE A 161 -9.78 15.50 3.89
CA PHE A 161 -10.59 14.40 3.35
C PHE A 161 -10.97 13.32 4.37
N LYS A 162 -10.65 13.51 5.66
CA LYS A 162 -10.91 12.51 6.72
C LYS A 162 -12.37 12.06 6.82
N PRO A 163 -13.41 12.92 6.64
CA PRO A 163 -14.80 12.46 6.62
C PRO A 163 -15.06 11.41 5.54
N PHE A 164 -14.33 11.41 4.43
CA PHE A 164 -14.60 10.51 3.30
C PHE A 164 -13.65 9.31 3.24
N GLN A 165 -12.74 9.19 4.22
CA GLN A 165 -11.86 8.04 4.35
C GLN A 165 -12.63 6.89 4.99
N GLY A 166 -12.69 5.75 4.29
CA GLY A 166 -13.32 4.53 4.77
C GLY A 166 -12.81 4.08 6.14
N TRP A 167 -11.53 4.34 6.44
CA TRP A 167 -10.93 4.02 7.75
C TRP A 167 -11.54 4.80 8.92
N TYR A 168 -11.67 6.13 8.80
CA TYR A 168 -12.30 6.96 9.85
C TYR A 168 -13.80 6.67 9.96
N THR A 169 -14.46 6.47 8.82
CA THR A 169 -15.89 6.13 8.79
C THR A 169 -16.14 4.76 9.43
N PHE A 170 -15.25 3.79 9.21
CA PHE A 170 -15.27 2.50 9.88
C PHE A 170 -15.18 2.64 11.42
N GLN A 171 -14.21 3.40 11.92
CA GLN A 171 -14.07 3.62 13.37
C GLN A 171 -15.32 4.28 13.97
N LEU A 172 -15.92 5.25 13.27
CA LEU A 172 -17.16 5.90 13.71
C LEU A 172 -18.37 4.98 13.68
N SER A 173 -18.47 4.09 12.68
CA SER A 173 -19.55 3.10 12.63
C SER A 173 -19.52 2.19 13.87
N VAL A 174 -18.32 1.82 14.33
CA VAL A 174 -18.14 1.03 15.55
C VAL A 174 -18.54 1.83 16.80
N ILE A 175 -18.11 3.10 16.89
CA ILE A 175 -18.51 4.00 17.98
C ILE A 175 -20.04 4.15 18.05
N MET A 176 -20.69 4.37 16.91
CA MET A 176 -22.15 4.51 16.83
C MET A 176 -22.88 3.22 17.17
N MET A 177 -22.37 2.07 16.73
CA MET A 177 -22.97 0.76 17.00
C MET A 177 -22.95 0.42 18.50
N VAL A 178 -21.85 0.71 19.19
CA VAL A 178 -21.75 0.47 20.65
C VAL A 178 -22.37 1.62 21.46
N ASN A 179 -22.66 2.75 20.80
CA ASN A 179 -23.19 3.96 21.41
C ASN A 179 -22.35 4.46 22.61
N VAL A 180 -21.03 4.50 22.41
CA VAL A 180 -20.10 4.98 23.44
C VAL A 180 -19.98 6.49 23.44
N GLU A 181 -19.73 7.07 24.62
CA GLU A 181 -19.50 8.50 24.76
C GLU A 181 -18.04 8.90 24.44
N PRO A 182 -17.75 10.17 24.07
CA PRO A 182 -16.41 10.61 23.69
C PRO A 182 -15.30 10.29 24.70
N TYR A 183 -15.58 10.28 26.01
CA TYR A 183 -14.58 9.91 27.01
C TYR A 183 -14.21 8.42 26.99
N GLN A 184 -15.10 7.56 26.47
CA GLN A 184 -14.91 6.11 26.34
C GLN A 184 -14.30 5.70 24.99
N TYR A 185 -14.12 6.61 24.04
CA TYR A 185 -13.57 6.29 22.71
C TYR A 185 -12.21 5.60 22.80
N LYS A 186 -11.36 6.01 23.75
CA LYS A 186 -10.05 5.39 23.96
C LYS A 186 -10.17 3.92 24.35
N ASP A 187 -11.08 3.61 25.26
CA ASP A 187 -11.28 2.26 25.81
C ASP A 187 -11.88 1.30 24.77
N LEU A 188 -12.55 1.81 23.74
CA LEU A 188 -13.09 1.01 22.63
C LEU A 188 -12.09 0.90 21.46
N ILE A 189 -11.63 2.04 20.94
CA ILE A 189 -10.88 2.11 19.67
C ILE A 189 -9.46 1.58 19.81
N VAL A 190 -8.75 1.93 20.89
CA VAL A 190 -7.35 1.51 21.07
C VAL A 190 -7.21 -0.02 21.08
N PRO A 191 -7.90 -0.77 21.97
CA PRO A 191 -7.76 -2.22 22.00
C PRO A 191 -8.30 -2.90 20.73
N LEU A 192 -9.36 -2.38 20.12
CA LEU A 192 -9.87 -2.89 18.84
C LEU A 192 -8.81 -2.80 17.73
N LEU A 193 -8.17 -1.63 17.60
CA LEU A 193 -7.17 -1.42 16.55
C LEU A 193 -5.89 -2.20 16.82
N ILE A 194 -5.47 -2.37 18.08
CA ILE A 194 -4.33 -3.25 18.43
C ILE A 194 -4.60 -4.69 17.98
N ILE A 195 -5.80 -5.22 18.23
CA ILE A 195 -6.15 -6.58 17.80
C ILE A 195 -6.14 -6.66 16.27
N LEU A 196 -6.87 -5.78 15.58
CA LEU A 196 -6.96 -5.83 14.12
C LEU A 196 -5.60 -5.67 13.45
N ASP A 197 -4.79 -4.71 13.89
CA ASP A 197 -3.45 -4.44 13.36
C ASP A 197 -2.53 -5.66 13.51
N ALA A 198 -2.48 -6.28 14.71
CA ALA A 198 -1.67 -7.46 14.96
C ALA A 198 -2.00 -8.63 14.03
N PHE A 199 -3.29 -8.86 13.74
CA PHE A 199 -3.70 -9.88 12.77
C PHE A 199 -3.31 -9.53 11.33
N ILE A 200 -3.41 -8.25 10.94
CA ILE A 200 -3.05 -7.78 9.60
C ILE A 200 -1.54 -7.90 9.38
N ILE A 201 -0.70 -7.38 10.28
CA ILE A 201 0.76 -7.46 10.15
C ILE A 201 1.24 -8.91 10.18
N THR A 202 0.65 -9.77 11.01
CA THR A 202 0.98 -11.19 11.03
C THR A 202 0.62 -11.85 9.70
N SER A 203 -0.56 -11.56 9.15
CA SER A 203 -0.98 -12.08 7.83
C SER A 203 -0.04 -11.67 6.70
N ILE A 204 0.45 -10.43 6.72
CA ILE A 204 1.45 -9.91 5.78
C ILE A 204 2.80 -10.63 5.94
N LEU A 205 3.26 -10.85 7.18
CA LEU A 205 4.47 -11.63 7.45
C LEU A 205 4.36 -13.03 6.87
N PHE A 206 3.22 -13.70 7.08
CA PHE A 206 2.98 -15.04 6.55
C PHE A 206 2.94 -15.04 5.02
N LEU A 207 2.34 -14.03 4.38
CA LEU A 207 2.40 -13.89 2.92
C LEU A 207 3.84 -13.84 2.43
N PHE A 208 4.67 -13.01 3.07
CA PHE A 208 6.08 -12.87 2.71
C PHE A 208 6.83 -14.18 2.89
N TYR A 209 6.62 -14.85 4.03
CA TYR A 209 7.21 -16.14 4.36
C TYR A 209 6.85 -17.24 3.36
N GLU A 210 5.57 -17.38 3.01
CA GLU A 210 5.11 -18.40 2.08
C GLU A 210 5.56 -18.15 0.64
N SER A 211 5.65 -16.89 0.25
CA SER A 211 6.03 -16.51 -1.11
C SER A 211 7.47 -16.90 -1.43
N PHE A 212 8.38 -16.86 -0.44
CA PHE A 212 9.82 -16.97 -0.68
C PHE A 212 10.51 -18.15 0.02
N THR A 213 9.81 -18.96 0.81
CA THR A 213 10.38 -20.20 1.41
C THR A 213 9.98 -21.57 0.80
N PRO A 214 9.15 -21.72 -0.25
CA PRO A 214 8.52 -23.01 -0.56
C PRO A 214 9.49 -24.13 -0.99
N LYS A 215 10.74 -23.79 -1.35
CA LYS A 215 11.78 -24.73 -1.78
C LYS A 215 12.91 -24.92 -0.75
N MET A 216 12.75 -24.42 0.47
CA MET A 216 13.78 -24.52 1.51
C MET A 216 13.67 -25.82 2.32
N ARG A 217 14.83 -26.37 2.72
CA ARG A 217 14.88 -27.44 3.74
C ARG A 217 14.24 -26.96 5.05
N LEU A 218 13.58 -27.86 5.78
CA LEU A 218 12.81 -27.55 6.99
C LEU A 218 13.60 -26.69 8.01
N ASN A 219 14.84 -27.09 8.35
CA ASN A 219 15.68 -26.34 9.30
C ASN A 219 15.98 -24.90 8.85
N ASN A 220 16.26 -24.72 7.55
CA ASN A 220 16.48 -23.38 6.99
C ASN A 220 15.17 -22.57 6.99
N ARG A 221 14.04 -23.22 6.74
CA ARG A 221 12.71 -22.61 6.73
C ARG A 221 12.34 -22.06 8.10
N VAL A 222 12.67 -22.78 9.18
CA VAL A 222 12.44 -22.35 10.56
C VAL A 222 13.37 -21.19 10.93
N ALA A 223 14.66 -21.27 10.61
CA ALA A 223 15.60 -20.18 10.87
C ALA A 223 15.22 -18.89 10.13
N VAL A 224 14.82 -18.99 8.86
CA VAL A 224 14.36 -17.83 8.07
C VAL A 224 13.07 -17.25 8.65
N PHE A 225 12.16 -18.07 9.16
CA PHE A 225 10.96 -17.60 9.84
C PHE A 225 11.31 -16.69 11.03
N PHE A 226 12.13 -17.17 11.97
CA PHE A 226 12.53 -16.40 13.15
C PHE A 226 13.29 -15.12 12.79
N ILE A 227 14.21 -15.18 11.83
CA ILE A 227 14.92 -13.96 11.38
C ILE A 227 13.92 -12.98 10.77
N SER A 228 12.97 -13.46 9.96
CA SER A 228 11.94 -12.60 9.36
C SER A 228 11.00 -11.99 10.41
N LEU A 229 10.65 -12.74 11.46
CA LEU A 229 9.89 -12.23 12.59
C LEU A 229 10.62 -11.06 13.24
N VAL A 230 11.91 -11.23 13.54
CA VAL A 230 12.74 -10.16 14.11
C VAL A 230 12.82 -8.95 13.17
N THR A 231 13.01 -9.14 11.86
CA THR A 231 13.05 -8.00 10.93
C THR A 231 11.72 -7.27 10.83
N PHE A 232 10.58 -7.98 10.88
CA PHE A 232 9.25 -7.36 10.91
C PHE A 232 9.00 -6.60 12.21
N ILE A 233 9.43 -7.14 13.36
CA ILE A 233 9.36 -6.44 14.65
C ILE A 233 10.15 -5.14 14.60
N ILE A 234 11.40 -5.18 14.11
CA ILE A 234 12.23 -3.97 13.94
C ILE A 234 11.56 -2.98 12.99
N THR A 235 11.02 -3.45 11.87
CA THR A 235 10.29 -2.62 10.89
C THR A 235 9.11 -1.90 11.56
N ARG A 236 8.33 -2.63 12.36
CA ARG A 236 7.19 -2.08 13.09
C ARG A 236 7.62 -1.00 14.09
N MET A 237 8.67 -1.24 14.86
CA MET A 237 9.21 -0.26 15.82
C MET A 237 9.70 1.02 15.11
N ILE A 238 10.32 0.90 13.93
CA ILE A 238 10.78 2.08 13.18
C ILE A 238 9.59 2.88 12.62
N PHE A 239 8.52 2.22 12.14
CA PHE A 239 7.32 2.95 11.70
C PHE A 239 6.76 3.84 12.82
N TRP A 240 6.75 3.34 14.05
CA TRP A 240 6.28 4.09 15.21
C TRP A 240 7.21 5.22 15.60
N TRP A 241 8.52 5.00 15.48
CA TRP A 241 9.51 6.05 15.69
C TRP A 241 9.40 7.19 14.66
N LEU A 242 8.92 6.89 13.45
CA LEU A 242 8.59 7.86 12.40
C LEU A 242 7.19 8.47 12.55
N ASP A 243 6.55 8.33 13.72
CA ASP A 243 5.22 8.86 14.05
C ASP A 243 4.07 8.29 13.18
N TYR A 244 4.24 7.13 12.54
CA TYR A 244 3.11 6.43 11.90
C TYR A 244 2.28 5.68 12.94
N SER A 245 1.01 6.07 13.04
CA SER A 245 0.09 5.64 14.08
C SER A 245 -0.89 4.59 13.62
N ILE A 246 -1.17 3.60 14.47
CA ILE A 246 -2.24 2.60 14.23
C ILE A 246 -3.63 3.23 14.19
N PHE A 247 -3.79 4.45 14.73
CA PHE A 247 -5.06 5.15 14.78
C PHE A 247 -5.42 5.80 13.45
N THR A 248 -4.41 6.26 12.70
CA THR A 248 -4.59 6.97 11.42
C THR A 248 -4.60 6.01 10.23
N GLY A 249 -5.09 6.47 9.09
CA GLY A 249 -5.09 5.68 7.86
C GLY A 249 -3.69 5.43 7.30
N ASP A 250 -2.69 6.23 7.69
CA ASP A 250 -1.34 6.17 7.10
C ASP A 250 -0.64 4.85 7.40
N MET A 251 -0.75 4.31 8.62
CA MET A 251 -0.15 3.02 8.95
C MET A 251 -0.76 1.87 8.11
N ILE A 252 -2.08 1.91 7.91
CA ILE A 252 -2.77 0.92 7.08
C ILE A 252 -2.39 1.07 5.60
N LEU A 253 -2.17 2.30 5.14
CA LEU A 253 -1.67 2.55 3.79
C LEU A 253 -0.23 2.02 3.60
N LEU A 254 0.65 2.14 4.61
CA LEU A 254 1.98 1.52 4.58
C LEU A 254 1.87 0.01 4.38
N TYR A 255 0.96 -0.63 5.11
CA TYR A 255 0.69 -2.07 4.97
C TYR A 255 0.13 -2.45 3.61
N LEU A 256 -0.75 -1.63 3.04
CA LEU A 256 -1.29 -1.85 1.69
C LEU A 256 -0.18 -1.79 0.64
N ILE A 257 0.70 -0.78 0.71
CA ILE A 257 1.85 -0.65 -0.20
C ILE A 257 2.76 -1.85 -0.03
N PHE A 258 3.08 -2.24 1.21
CA PHE A 258 3.95 -3.36 1.52
C PHE A 258 3.37 -4.71 1.06
N TYR A 259 2.07 -4.90 1.19
CA TYR A 259 1.36 -6.07 0.68
C TYR A 259 1.38 -6.11 -0.85
N ALA A 260 1.10 -4.99 -1.53
CA ALA A 260 1.11 -4.88 -2.98
C ALA A 260 2.52 -5.11 -3.57
N THR A 261 3.56 -4.54 -2.95
CA THR A 261 4.96 -4.76 -3.36
C THR A 261 5.35 -6.22 -3.17
N THR A 262 4.94 -6.86 -2.07
CA THR A 262 5.18 -8.30 -1.83
C THR A 262 4.52 -9.17 -2.90
N MET A 263 3.26 -8.90 -3.23
CA MET A 263 2.53 -9.63 -4.29
C MET A 263 3.15 -9.43 -5.67
N LEU A 264 3.66 -8.22 -5.96
CA LEU A 264 4.39 -7.94 -7.19
C LEU A 264 5.74 -8.68 -7.23
N LEU A 265 6.51 -8.62 -6.15
CA LEU A 265 7.78 -9.35 -6.06
C LEU A 265 7.56 -10.84 -6.23
N ARG A 266 6.53 -11.42 -5.61
CA ARG A 266 6.12 -12.81 -5.84
C ARG A 266 5.79 -13.08 -7.30
N TYR A 267 5.03 -12.19 -7.95
CA TYR A 267 4.64 -12.32 -9.35
C TYR A 267 5.85 -12.37 -10.29
N THR A 268 6.87 -11.60 -10.00
CA THR A 268 7.99 -11.43 -10.91
C THR A 268 9.16 -12.37 -10.57
N THR A 269 9.45 -12.63 -9.29
CA THR A 269 10.58 -13.46 -8.86
C THR A 269 10.38 -14.96 -9.09
N LEU A 270 9.15 -15.45 -8.96
CA LEU A 270 8.86 -16.86 -9.19
C LEU A 270 8.77 -17.12 -10.70
N ASN A 271 9.21 -18.29 -11.18
CA ASN A 271 9.03 -18.73 -12.58
C ASN A 271 7.55 -19.07 -12.91
N VAL A 272 6.62 -18.46 -12.20
CA VAL A 272 5.19 -18.80 -12.21
C VAL A 272 4.40 -17.52 -12.44
N ARG A 273 3.81 -17.39 -13.62
CA ARG A 273 2.98 -16.23 -13.98
C ARG A 273 1.52 -16.52 -13.67
N GLU A 274 1.04 -16.07 -12.50
CA GLU A 274 -0.38 -16.15 -12.12
C GLU A 274 -1.19 -15.06 -12.86
N ARG A 275 -2.06 -15.46 -13.79
CA ARG A 275 -2.77 -14.55 -14.74
C ARG A 275 -3.57 -13.43 -14.07
N TYR A 276 -4.10 -13.69 -12.88
CA TYR A 276 -4.97 -12.76 -12.15
C TYR A 276 -4.25 -11.93 -11.07
N ASN A 277 -2.98 -12.23 -10.77
CA ASN A 277 -2.25 -11.45 -9.78
C ASN A 277 -2.15 -9.95 -10.16
N PRO A 278 -1.88 -9.57 -11.43
CA PRO A 278 -1.84 -8.16 -11.81
C PRO A 278 -3.16 -7.40 -11.56
N ILE A 279 -4.32 -8.01 -11.85
CA ILE A 279 -5.60 -7.33 -11.63
C ILE A 279 -5.92 -7.19 -10.13
N PHE A 280 -5.52 -8.18 -9.33
CA PHE A 280 -5.69 -8.14 -7.89
C PHE A 280 -4.77 -7.11 -7.21
N ILE A 281 -3.50 -7.02 -7.63
CA ILE A 281 -2.58 -5.95 -7.16
C ILE A 281 -3.20 -4.58 -7.46
N GLY A 282 -3.71 -4.38 -8.69
CA GLY A 282 -4.38 -3.14 -9.05
C GLY A 282 -5.62 -2.85 -8.22
N PHE A 283 -6.47 -3.86 -8.01
CA PHE A 283 -7.67 -3.76 -7.17
C PHE A 283 -7.30 -3.34 -5.74
N VAL A 284 -6.40 -4.09 -5.08
CA VAL A 284 -5.94 -3.77 -3.71
C VAL A 284 -5.32 -2.38 -3.64
N LEU A 285 -4.47 -2.01 -4.61
CA LEU A 285 -3.91 -0.66 -4.65
C LEU A 285 -5.03 0.38 -4.73
N GLY A 286 -6.08 0.17 -5.53
CA GLY A 286 -7.23 1.07 -5.63
C GLY A 286 -7.94 1.36 -4.30
N GLY A 287 -7.76 0.52 -3.27
CA GLY A 287 -8.24 0.77 -1.92
C GLY A 287 -7.54 1.92 -1.17
N TYR A 288 -6.42 2.46 -1.67
CA TYR A 288 -5.61 3.47 -0.98
C TYR A 288 -6.41 4.70 -0.50
N ILE A 289 -7.40 5.13 -1.28
CA ILE A 289 -8.29 6.27 -0.97
C ILE A 289 -9.16 6.05 0.28
N SER A 290 -9.41 4.81 0.70
CA SER A 290 -10.06 4.54 1.99
C SER A 290 -9.19 4.95 3.17
N PHE A 291 -7.87 5.07 2.96
CA PHE A 291 -6.89 5.31 4.01
C PHE A 291 -6.31 6.72 3.94
N SER A 292 -5.82 7.15 2.77
CA SER A 292 -5.30 8.49 2.58
C SER A 292 -5.44 8.95 1.12
N TRP A 293 -6.30 9.96 0.94
CA TRP A 293 -6.46 10.67 -0.33
C TRP A 293 -5.23 11.53 -0.65
N GLU A 294 -4.57 12.06 0.37
CA GLU A 294 -3.43 12.95 0.19
C GLU A 294 -2.21 12.21 -0.37
N SER A 295 -2.19 10.89 -0.22
CA SER A 295 -1.15 9.99 -0.75
C SER A 295 -1.40 9.50 -2.20
N SER A 296 -2.38 10.06 -2.92
CA SER A 296 -2.77 9.61 -4.27
C SER A 296 -1.61 9.63 -5.29
N TYR A 297 -0.77 10.66 -5.23
CA TYR A 297 0.36 10.82 -6.15
C TYR A 297 1.47 9.79 -5.89
N GLN A 298 1.69 9.42 -4.62
CA GLN A 298 2.66 8.41 -4.21
C GLN A 298 2.30 7.03 -4.78
N ILE A 299 1.00 6.70 -4.85
CA ILE A 299 0.54 5.46 -5.49
C ILE A 299 0.81 5.49 -6.99
N LEU A 300 0.65 6.63 -7.66
CA LEU A 300 0.98 6.77 -9.08
C LEU A 300 2.50 6.60 -9.32
N PHE A 301 3.34 7.11 -8.42
CA PHE A 301 4.79 6.91 -8.48
C PHE A 301 5.19 5.45 -8.28
N LEU A 302 4.53 4.75 -7.36
CA LEU A 302 4.69 3.32 -7.17
C LEU A 302 4.29 2.54 -8.43
N LEU A 303 3.17 2.89 -9.07
CA LEU A 303 2.74 2.27 -10.33
C LEU A 303 3.77 2.44 -11.44
N TYR A 304 4.39 3.62 -11.54
CA TYR A 304 5.48 3.85 -12.49
C TYR A 304 6.65 2.89 -12.23
N ALA A 305 7.07 2.71 -10.98
CA ALA A 305 8.13 1.75 -10.66
C ALA A 305 7.73 0.29 -10.97
N PHE A 306 6.46 -0.08 -10.77
CA PHE A 306 5.95 -1.41 -11.06
C PHE A 306 6.05 -1.77 -12.54
N ILE A 307 5.81 -0.81 -13.45
CA ILE A 307 5.96 -0.97 -14.90
C ILE A 307 7.34 -1.54 -15.24
N PHE A 308 8.39 -0.89 -14.74
CA PHE A 308 9.75 -1.26 -15.09
C PHE A 308 10.19 -2.56 -14.43
N LEU A 309 9.64 -2.92 -13.27
CA LEU A 309 9.93 -4.22 -12.65
C LEU A 309 9.33 -5.37 -13.47
N ILE A 310 8.10 -5.22 -13.94
CA ILE A 310 7.40 -6.24 -14.77
C ILE A 310 8.10 -6.35 -16.13
N GLN A 311 8.39 -5.22 -16.78
CA GLN A 311 9.11 -5.17 -18.06
C GLN A 311 10.52 -5.80 -17.96
N ARG A 312 11.20 -5.66 -16.81
CA ARG A 312 12.51 -6.30 -16.62
C ARG A 312 12.39 -7.83 -16.61
N ARG A 313 11.28 -8.37 -16.10
CA ARG A 313 11.04 -9.82 -16.01
C ARG A 313 10.46 -10.42 -17.29
N PHE A 314 9.46 -9.77 -17.87
CA PHE A 314 8.71 -10.29 -18.99
C PHE A 314 8.97 -9.43 -20.22
N ASN A 315 9.56 -10.03 -21.25
CA ASN A 315 9.84 -9.35 -22.52
C ASN A 315 8.58 -9.25 -23.40
N GLN A 316 7.52 -10.02 -23.09
CA GLN A 316 6.27 -10.03 -23.86
C GLN A 316 5.04 -10.05 -22.96
N ASN A 317 3.94 -9.48 -23.45
CA ASN A 317 2.65 -9.35 -22.79
C ASN A 317 2.70 -8.58 -21.45
N PHE A 318 3.74 -7.81 -21.18
CA PHE A 318 3.86 -7.04 -19.93
C PHE A 318 2.94 -5.81 -19.95
N THR A 319 2.66 -5.25 -21.13
CA THR A 319 1.72 -4.12 -21.29
C THR A 319 0.34 -4.47 -20.74
N LYS A 320 -0.10 -5.72 -20.93
CA LYS A 320 -1.42 -6.20 -20.46
C LYS A 320 -1.48 -6.24 -18.94
N ASP A 321 -0.38 -6.61 -18.30
CA ASP A 321 -0.31 -6.70 -16.85
C ASP A 321 -0.26 -5.31 -16.22
N ILE A 322 0.48 -4.39 -16.84
CA ILE A 322 0.51 -2.97 -16.44
C ILE A 322 -0.89 -2.37 -16.50
N LEU A 323 -1.61 -2.57 -17.61
CA LEU A 323 -2.98 -2.06 -17.77
C LEU A 323 -3.91 -2.55 -16.64
N LYS A 324 -3.82 -3.83 -16.28
CA LYS A 324 -4.62 -4.41 -15.19
C LYS A 324 -4.27 -3.84 -13.82
N ILE A 325 -3.00 -3.58 -13.56
CA ILE A 325 -2.54 -3.02 -12.27
C ILE A 325 -2.96 -1.55 -12.16
N ALA A 326 -2.84 -0.78 -13.23
CA ALA A 326 -3.02 0.67 -13.18
C ALA A 326 -4.50 1.12 -13.24
N ILE A 327 -5.44 0.29 -13.70
CA ILE A 327 -6.82 0.73 -13.96
C ILE A 327 -7.54 1.26 -12.71
N PHE A 328 -7.56 0.51 -11.61
CA PHE A 328 -8.30 0.91 -10.40
C PHE A 328 -7.67 2.12 -9.69
N PRO A 329 -6.34 2.17 -9.47
CA PRO A 329 -5.75 3.34 -8.84
C PRO A 329 -5.85 4.60 -9.70
N MET A 330 -5.79 4.48 -11.04
CA MET A 330 -5.99 5.62 -11.95
C MET A 330 -7.40 6.20 -11.87
N VAL A 331 -8.43 5.35 -11.78
CA VAL A 331 -9.82 5.82 -11.58
C VAL A 331 -9.91 6.63 -10.28
N GLY A 332 -9.42 6.07 -9.16
CA GLY A 332 -9.39 6.78 -7.88
C GLY A 332 -8.60 8.09 -7.94
N PHE A 333 -7.49 8.12 -8.66
CA PHE A 333 -6.67 9.31 -8.86
C PHE A 333 -7.38 10.41 -9.65
N ILE A 334 -8.15 10.04 -10.70
CA ILE A 334 -8.97 11.00 -11.45
C ILE A 334 -10.02 11.61 -10.53
N PHE A 335 -10.72 10.78 -9.74
CA PHE A 335 -11.68 11.27 -8.75
C PHE A 335 -11.06 12.22 -7.74
N TYR A 336 -9.86 11.90 -7.24
CA TYR A 336 -9.14 12.79 -6.33
C TYR A 336 -8.92 14.19 -6.93
N ASN A 337 -8.49 14.26 -8.20
CA ASN A 337 -8.28 15.54 -8.87
C ASN A 337 -9.59 16.28 -9.18
N ILE A 338 -10.70 15.57 -9.41
CA ILE A 338 -12.03 16.20 -9.53
C ILE A 338 -12.38 16.91 -8.22
N ILE A 339 -12.16 16.26 -7.08
CA ILE A 339 -12.48 16.82 -5.76
C ILE A 339 -11.61 18.04 -5.46
N LEU A 340 -10.32 18.00 -5.79
CA LEU A 340 -9.43 19.16 -5.65
C LEU A 340 -9.68 20.28 -6.69
N ARG A 341 -10.67 20.13 -7.57
CA ARG A 341 -10.95 21.04 -8.70
C ARG A 341 -9.75 21.24 -9.63
N LEU A 342 -8.88 20.25 -9.71
CA LEU A 342 -7.70 20.21 -10.58
C LEU A 342 -8.09 19.70 -11.97
N TYR A 343 -8.95 20.45 -12.67
CA TYR A 343 -9.58 20.00 -13.91
C TYR A 343 -8.59 19.69 -15.05
N LEU A 344 -7.47 20.41 -15.12
CA LEU A 344 -6.43 20.13 -16.13
C LEU A 344 -5.82 18.75 -15.91
N GLN A 345 -5.53 18.38 -14.66
CA GLN A 345 -5.05 17.06 -14.29
C GLN A 345 -6.11 16.00 -14.61
N VAL A 346 -7.39 16.25 -14.29
CA VAL A 346 -8.49 15.35 -14.65
C VAL A 346 -8.50 15.04 -16.16
N VAL A 347 -8.33 16.05 -17.02
CA VAL A 347 -8.29 15.87 -18.48
C VAL A 347 -7.06 15.06 -18.90
N ILE A 348 -5.88 15.34 -18.36
CA ILE A 348 -4.64 14.63 -18.69
C ILE A 348 -4.75 13.15 -18.30
N PHE A 349 -5.09 12.85 -17.04
CA PHE A 349 -5.15 11.47 -16.55
C PHE A 349 -6.36 10.71 -17.09
N GLY A 350 -7.48 11.40 -17.35
CA GLY A 350 -8.62 10.86 -18.08
C GLY A 350 -8.24 10.44 -19.50
N SER A 351 -7.48 11.28 -20.21
CA SER A 351 -6.98 10.95 -21.56
C SER A 351 -6.03 9.75 -21.54
N ILE A 352 -5.14 9.65 -20.53
CA ILE A 352 -4.28 8.49 -20.34
C ILE A 352 -5.12 7.23 -20.10
N LEU A 353 -6.17 7.30 -19.27
CA LEU A 353 -7.06 6.17 -19.01
C LEU A 353 -7.81 5.73 -20.28
N VAL A 354 -8.31 6.68 -21.08
CA VAL A 354 -8.93 6.36 -22.39
C VAL A 354 -7.91 5.69 -23.32
N LEU A 355 -6.67 6.19 -23.37
CA LEU A 355 -5.60 5.60 -24.16
C LEU A 355 -5.27 4.17 -23.68
N MET A 356 -5.26 3.93 -22.37
CA MET A 356 -5.12 2.59 -21.78
C MET A 356 -6.26 1.64 -22.19
N LEU A 357 -7.51 2.12 -22.20
CA LEU A 357 -8.67 1.33 -22.66
C LEU A 357 -8.59 1.04 -24.16
N LEU A 358 -8.19 2.02 -24.98
CA LEU A 358 -7.94 1.84 -26.41
C LEU A 358 -6.82 0.82 -26.66
N ALA A 359 -5.72 0.91 -25.91
CA ALA A 359 -4.62 -0.07 -25.97
C ALA A 359 -5.10 -1.48 -25.62
N SER A 360 -5.91 -1.62 -24.57
CA SER A 360 -6.54 -2.91 -24.19
C SER A 360 -7.44 -3.46 -25.31
N TYR A 361 -8.24 -2.60 -25.95
CA TYR A 361 -9.08 -2.99 -27.09
C TYR A 361 -8.23 -3.44 -28.30
N LEU A 362 -7.18 -2.69 -28.63
CA LEU A 362 -6.25 -3.03 -29.71
C LEU A 362 -5.49 -4.33 -29.43
N MET A 363 -5.12 -4.62 -28.17
CA MET A 363 -4.54 -5.90 -27.77
C MET A 363 -5.41 -7.10 -28.13
N ASN A 364 -6.74 -6.96 -28.03
CA ASN A 364 -7.67 -8.03 -28.35
C ASN A 364 -7.87 -8.23 -29.86
N ARG A 365 -7.66 -7.20 -30.69
CA ARG A 365 -7.92 -7.27 -32.15
C ARG A 365 -6.67 -7.34 -33.02
N ARG A 366 -5.56 -6.70 -32.63
CA ARG A 366 -4.33 -6.58 -33.44
C ARG A 366 -3.09 -6.57 -32.53
N TYR A 367 -2.69 -7.76 -32.08
CA TYR A 367 -1.52 -7.93 -31.18
C TYR A 367 -0.20 -7.41 -31.78
N SER A 368 -0.08 -7.28 -33.11
CA SER A 368 1.14 -6.83 -33.78
C SER A 368 1.57 -5.40 -33.39
N PHE A 369 0.63 -4.47 -33.16
CA PHE A 369 0.97 -3.11 -32.75
C PHE A 369 1.54 -3.07 -31.33
N VAL A 370 0.94 -3.87 -30.44
CA VAL A 370 1.36 -4.01 -29.05
C VAL A 370 2.73 -4.67 -28.97
N ALA A 371 2.97 -5.71 -29.77
CA ALA A 371 4.27 -6.35 -29.86
C ALA A 371 5.37 -5.36 -30.30
N LYS A 372 5.06 -4.45 -31.24
CA LYS A 372 5.99 -3.38 -31.64
C LYS A 372 6.26 -2.40 -30.51
N PHE A 373 5.24 -2.02 -29.72
CA PHE A 373 5.42 -1.15 -28.56
C PHE A 373 6.24 -1.81 -27.45
N GLU A 374 5.97 -3.07 -27.14
CA GLU A 374 6.74 -3.85 -26.16
C GLU A 374 8.21 -3.97 -26.58
N LEU A 375 8.46 -4.24 -27.86
CA LEU A 375 9.79 -4.32 -28.45
C LEU A 375 10.49 -2.94 -28.43
N PHE A 376 9.76 -1.85 -28.67
CA PHE A 376 10.30 -0.48 -28.52
C PHE A 376 10.73 -0.22 -27.08
N LEU A 377 9.89 -0.53 -26.09
CA LEU A 377 10.22 -0.36 -24.67
C LEU A 377 11.41 -1.23 -24.26
N GLU A 378 11.53 -2.43 -24.81
CA GLU A 378 12.64 -3.33 -24.54
C GLU A 378 13.96 -2.82 -25.16
N ASN A 379 13.94 -2.44 -26.44
CA ASN A 379 15.12 -1.98 -27.17
C ASN A 379 15.62 -0.61 -26.68
N HIS A 380 14.71 0.30 -26.34
CA HIS A 380 15.02 1.65 -25.86
C HIS A 380 14.86 1.78 -24.34
N ASN A 381 15.11 0.70 -23.59
CA ASN A 381 14.89 0.65 -22.14
C ASN A 381 15.52 1.85 -21.39
N LEU A 382 16.77 2.22 -21.69
CA LEU A 382 17.45 3.36 -21.05
C LEU A 382 16.68 4.66 -21.24
N PHE A 383 16.29 4.96 -22.49
CA PHE A 383 15.51 6.15 -22.82
C PHE A 383 14.17 6.13 -22.09
N THR A 384 13.47 5.00 -22.09
CA THR A 384 12.13 4.90 -21.50
C THR A 384 12.11 5.07 -19.98
N VAL A 385 13.14 4.56 -19.28
CA VAL A 385 13.28 4.72 -17.82
C VAL A 385 13.66 6.15 -17.47
N LEU A 386 14.53 6.79 -18.25
CA LEU A 386 15.06 8.12 -17.98
C LEU A 386 14.18 9.26 -18.52
N PHE A 387 13.21 8.99 -19.38
CA PHE A 387 12.36 10.01 -19.99
C PHE A 387 11.66 10.91 -18.94
N VAL A 388 10.95 10.29 -17.99
CA VAL A 388 10.24 11.04 -16.93
C VAL A 388 11.20 11.75 -15.96
N PRO A 389 12.25 11.07 -15.41
CA PRO A 389 13.23 11.75 -14.57
C PRO A 389 13.90 12.96 -15.24
N ILE A 390 14.33 12.83 -16.51
CA ILE A 390 14.97 13.93 -17.24
C ILE A 390 13.98 15.08 -17.47
N PHE A 391 12.74 14.77 -17.85
CA PHE A 391 11.69 15.77 -18.03
C PHE A 391 11.41 16.55 -16.74
N PHE A 392 11.25 15.87 -15.60
CA PHE A 392 11.04 16.53 -14.31
C PHE A 392 12.25 17.33 -13.86
N MET A 393 13.47 16.80 -14.03
CA MET A 393 14.69 17.52 -13.66
C MET A 393 14.89 18.77 -14.50
N THR A 394 14.69 18.70 -15.83
CA THR A 394 14.88 19.85 -16.74
C THR A 394 13.88 20.96 -16.49
N ILE A 395 12.60 20.64 -16.27
CA ILE A 395 11.60 21.67 -15.95
C ILE A 395 11.85 22.24 -14.55
N SER A 396 12.19 21.39 -13.58
CA SER A 396 12.55 21.86 -12.25
C SER A 396 13.70 22.85 -12.30
N THR A 397 14.81 22.51 -12.95
CA THR A 397 15.97 23.40 -13.05
C THR A 397 15.65 24.69 -13.79
N ALA A 398 14.82 24.64 -14.83
CA ALA A 398 14.34 25.84 -15.51
C ALA A 398 13.57 26.78 -14.55
N PHE A 399 12.70 26.25 -13.69
CA PHE A 399 12.02 27.04 -12.66
C PHE A 399 12.97 27.60 -11.61
N ILE A 400 13.94 26.80 -11.15
CA ILE A 400 14.95 27.24 -10.16
C ILE A 400 15.72 28.45 -10.69
N LEU A 401 16.18 28.36 -11.94
CA LEU A 401 16.92 29.42 -12.61
C LEU A 401 16.03 30.65 -12.88
N ALA A 402 14.78 30.45 -13.30
CA ALA A 402 13.85 31.54 -13.58
C ALA A 402 13.47 32.35 -12.33
N PHE A 403 13.33 31.70 -11.18
CA PHE A 403 12.97 32.36 -9.91
C PHE A 403 14.18 32.74 -9.03
N ASN A 404 15.41 32.50 -9.51
CA ASN A 404 16.66 32.79 -8.80
C ASN A 404 16.71 32.26 -7.35
N GLU A 405 16.09 31.11 -7.12
CA GLU A 405 15.94 30.53 -5.79
C GLU A 405 17.15 29.65 -5.43
N ASN A 406 17.73 29.86 -4.24
CA ASN A 406 18.90 29.10 -3.79
C ASN A 406 18.57 27.59 -3.62
N ILE A 407 19.31 26.73 -4.32
CA ILE A 407 19.19 25.26 -4.28
C ILE A 407 19.48 24.71 -2.88
N LEU A 408 20.32 25.41 -2.10
CA LEU A 408 20.71 25.03 -0.73
C LEU A 408 19.80 25.61 0.36
N ALA A 409 18.71 26.30 0.02
CA ALA A 409 17.87 26.89 1.05
C ALA A 409 17.32 25.80 2.00
N GLU A 410 17.30 26.13 3.30
CA GLU A 410 16.90 25.23 4.39
C GLU A 410 15.50 24.62 4.18
N LYS A 411 14.61 25.39 3.55
CA LYS A 411 13.27 24.97 3.12
C LYS A 411 13.28 23.80 2.13
N TYR A 412 14.34 23.64 1.32
CA TYR A 412 14.44 22.62 0.27
C TYR A 412 15.20 21.37 0.70
N ASN A 413 16.22 21.52 1.53
CA ASN A 413 16.97 20.38 2.09
C ASN A 413 16.13 19.59 3.11
N SER A 414 15.24 20.27 3.83
CA SER A 414 14.23 19.65 4.70
C SER A 414 13.13 18.89 3.92
N LEU A 415 12.99 19.11 2.61
CA LEU A 415 12.02 18.37 1.76
C LEU A 415 12.50 16.98 1.37
N ASN A 416 13.80 16.69 1.55
CA ASN A 416 14.34 15.38 1.28
C ASN A 416 13.93 14.43 2.40
N ILE A 417 13.32 13.29 2.07
CA ILE A 417 12.98 12.29 3.10
C ILE A 417 14.22 11.82 3.89
N ILE A 418 15.40 11.87 3.26
CA ILE A 418 16.67 11.58 3.92
C ILE A 418 16.94 12.54 5.09
N TYR A 419 16.40 13.77 5.05
CA TYR A 419 16.46 14.71 6.16
C TYR A 419 15.62 14.24 7.35
N ILE A 420 14.47 13.62 7.12
CA ILE A 420 13.65 13.01 8.18
C ILE A 420 14.38 11.79 8.74
N TRP A 421 14.99 10.97 7.90
CA TRP A 421 15.73 9.77 8.33
C TRP A 421 16.99 10.07 9.13
N THR A 422 17.60 11.23 8.88
CA THR A 422 18.79 11.70 9.61
C THR A 422 18.44 12.55 10.83
N SER A 423 17.17 12.54 11.27
CA SER A 423 16.70 13.27 12.44
C SER A 423 17.36 12.86 13.76
N LEU A 424 18.05 11.71 13.80
CA LEU A 424 18.91 11.30 14.93
C LEU A 424 20.13 12.23 15.12
N VAL A 425 20.48 13.04 14.13
CA VAL A 425 21.58 14.00 14.21
C VAL A 425 21.03 15.33 14.75
N GLU A 426 21.37 15.65 15.99
CA GLU A 426 20.89 16.87 16.67
C GLU A 426 21.45 18.17 16.06
N ASN A 427 22.65 18.12 15.47
CA ASN A 427 23.26 19.28 14.84
C ASN A 427 22.68 19.52 13.42
N ASN A 428 21.96 20.63 13.26
CA ASN A 428 21.30 21.00 12.01
C ASN A 428 22.24 21.10 10.80
N ILE A 429 23.46 21.63 10.97
CA ILE A 429 24.43 21.78 9.87
C ILE A 429 24.95 20.40 9.45
N ALA A 430 25.32 19.57 10.43
CA ALA A 430 25.79 18.21 10.17
C ALA A 430 24.70 17.36 9.50
N LYS A 431 23.45 17.50 9.96
CA LYS A 431 22.27 16.83 9.40
C LYS A 431 22.02 17.21 7.94
N GLN A 432 22.11 18.51 7.62
CA GLN A 432 21.95 19.01 6.25
C GLN A 432 23.04 18.47 5.32
N PHE A 433 24.31 18.50 5.77
CA PHE A 433 25.43 18.02 4.98
C PHE A 433 25.36 16.50 4.73
N LEU A 434 25.05 15.73 5.77
CA LEU A 434 24.89 14.28 5.68
C LEU A 434 23.70 13.89 4.78
N THR A 435 22.59 14.63 4.88
CA THR A 435 21.42 14.46 3.99
C THR A 435 21.81 14.69 2.54
N PHE A 436 22.54 15.76 2.25
CA PHE A 436 23.00 16.09 0.90
C PHE A 436 23.90 14.99 0.32
N ILE A 437 24.89 14.51 1.09
CA ILE A 437 25.80 13.44 0.66
C ILE A 437 25.02 12.16 0.34
N ILE A 438 24.15 11.70 1.24
CA ILE A 438 23.35 10.49 1.01
C ILE A 438 22.43 10.68 -0.20
N SER A 439 21.87 11.87 -0.37
CA SER A 439 21.00 12.18 -1.49
C SER A 439 21.71 12.10 -2.84
N MET A 440 22.92 12.67 -2.93
CA MET A 440 23.73 12.67 -4.14
C MET A 440 24.30 11.28 -4.44
N THR A 441 24.69 10.52 -3.42
CA THR A 441 25.16 9.14 -3.60
C THR A 441 24.03 8.25 -4.10
N LEU A 442 22.83 8.35 -3.51
CA LEU A 442 21.65 7.62 -4.00
C LEU A 442 21.27 8.02 -5.42
N LEU A 443 21.37 9.29 -5.78
CA LEU A 443 21.04 9.77 -7.14
C LEU A 443 22.03 9.18 -8.15
N THR A 444 23.32 9.23 -7.83
CA THR A 444 24.39 8.65 -8.65
C THR A 444 24.22 7.13 -8.80
N CYS A 445 24.00 6.42 -7.69
CA CYS A 445 23.74 4.99 -7.70
C CYS A 445 22.49 4.65 -8.53
N SER A 446 21.42 5.43 -8.41
CA SER A 446 20.19 5.20 -9.16
C SER A 446 20.39 5.42 -10.66
N PHE A 447 21.13 6.46 -11.06
CA PHE A 447 21.47 6.71 -12.46
C PHE A 447 22.32 5.58 -13.03
N VAL A 448 23.39 5.19 -12.33
CA VAL A 448 24.27 4.07 -12.72
C VAL A 448 23.46 2.77 -12.83
N TRP A 449 22.57 2.51 -11.88
CA TRP A 449 21.73 1.31 -11.88
C TRP A 449 20.89 1.18 -13.15
N VAL A 450 20.36 2.27 -13.70
CA VAL A 450 19.58 2.23 -14.97
C VAL A 450 20.39 1.61 -16.12
N PHE A 451 21.71 1.84 -16.18
CA PHE A 451 22.58 1.26 -17.21
C PHE A 451 22.86 -0.24 -17.01
N PHE A 452 22.95 -0.70 -15.77
CA PHE A 452 23.35 -2.07 -15.46
C PHE A 452 22.18 -3.01 -15.14
N ARG A 453 20.99 -2.50 -14.81
CA ARG A 453 19.85 -3.32 -14.32
C ARG A 453 19.46 -4.49 -15.22
N LYS A 454 19.56 -4.36 -16.55
CA LYS A 454 19.26 -5.45 -17.49
C LYS A 454 20.36 -6.52 -17.54
N LYS A 455 21.60 -6.21 -17.12
CA LYS A 455 22.73 -7.15 -17.07
C LYS A 455 22.76 -7.96 -15.76
N VAL A 456 22.06 -7.50 -14.72
CA VAL A 456 22.02 -8.16 -13.40
C VAL A 456 20.89 -9.19 -13.34
N LYS A 457 21.20 -10.38 -12.79
CA LYS A 457 20.23 -11.48 -12.60
C LYS A 457 18.97 -11.04 -11.87
N TYR A 458 17.86 -11.67 -12.25
CA TYR A 458 16.53 -11.39 -11.73
C TYR A 458 16.28 -12.17 -10.44
N ASP A 459 16.45 -11.51 -9.29
CA ASP A 459 16.33 -12.10 -7.96
C ASP A 459 15.52 -11.18 -7.03
N LEU A 460 15.05 -11.71 -5.89
CA LEU A 460 14.25 -10.94 -4.93
C LEU A 460 14.94 -9.63 -4.50
N ILE A 461 16.22 -9.69 -4.12
CA ILE A 461 17.00 -8.50 -3.74
C ILE A 461 17.10 -7.51 -4.91
N THR A 462 17.46 -8.00 -6.10
CA THR A 462 17.73 -7.13 -7.25
C THR A 462 16.46 -6.46 -7.73
N ASN A 463 15.28 -7.02 -7.45
CA ASN A 463 13.98 -6.41 -7.70
C ASN A 463 13.60 -5.35 -6.67
N CYS A 464 13.87 -5.59 -5.39
CA CYS A 464 13.67 -4.56 -4.36
C CYS A 464 14.57 -3.35 -4.62
N ILE A 465 15.85 -3.57 -4.97
CA ILE A 465 16.79 -2.51 -5.35
C ILE A 465 16.27 -1.75 -6.57
N ASP A 466 15.76 -2.46 -7.58
CA ASP A 466 15.24 -1.86 -8.81
C ASP A 466 14.03 -0.96 -8.54
N LEU A 467 13.06 -1.43 -7.74
CA LEU A 467 11.92 -0.62 -7.31
C LEU A 467 12.38 0.62 -6.54
N PHE A 468 13.31 0.46 -5.59
CA PHE A 468 13.80 1.55 -4.75
C PHE A 468 14.54 2.62 -5.57
N LEU A 469 15.52 2.23 -6.38
CA LEU A 469 16.36 3.15 -7.14
C LEU A 469 15.60 3.83 -8.29
N VAL A 470 14.71 3.12 -9.00
CA VAL A 470 13.88 3.74 -10.05
C VAL A 470 12.90 4.75 -9.43
N SER A 471 12.29 4.41 -8.29
CA SER A 471 11.40 5.34 -7.57
C SER A 471 12.15 6.58 -7.10
N TYR A 472 13.34 6.40 -6.50
CA TYR A 472 14.17 7.50 -6.02
C TYR A 472 14.62 8.42 -7.15
N LEU A 473 15.14 7.86 -8.25
CA LEU A 473 15.59 8.62 -9.42
C LEU A 473 14.48 9.46 -10.03
N THR A 474 13.24 8.97 -10.00
CA THR A 474 12.13 9.62 -10.72
C THR A 474 11.38 10.63 -9.85
N PHE A 475 11.12 10.32 -8.58
CA PHE A 475 10.14 11.08 -7.79
C PHE A 475 10.64 11.57 -6.44
N TYR A 476 11.59 10.88 -5.81
CA TYR A 476 12.00 11.17 -4.42
C TYR A 476 13.35 11.85 -4.29
N ASN A 477 14.03 12.15 -5.40
CA ASN A 477 15.20 13.01 -5.38
C ASN A 477 14.78 14.48 -5.12
N PRO A 478 15.66 15.30 -4.51
CA PRO A 478 15.33 16.68 -4.13
C PRO A 478 14.81 17.57 -5.28
N ILE A 479 15.32 17.37 -6.49
CA ILE A 479 14.96 18.16 -7.68
C ILE A 479 13.52 17.84 -8.10
N SER A 480 13.21 16.55 -8.21
CA SER A 480 11.87 16.10 -8.62
C SER A 480 10.81 16.42 -7.56
N VAL A 481 11.13 16.24 -6.27
CA VAL A 481 10.24 16.61 -5.16
C VAL A 481 9.88 18.09 -5.22
N ARG A 482 10.86 18.96 -5.50
CA ARG A 482 10.61 20.40 -5.64
C ARG A 482 9.65 20.70 -6.77
N PHE A 483 9.85 20.13 -7.95
CA PHE A 483 8.92 20.30 -9.07
C PHE A 483 7.50 19.84 -8.73
N ILE A 484 7.36 18.66 -8.13
CA ILE A 484 6.03 18.13 -7.79
C ILE A 484 5.36 18.99 -6.71
N SER A 485 6.12 19.51 -5.74
CA SER A 485 5.61 20.36 -4.67
C SER A 485 4.99 21.68 -5.17
N THR A 486 5.43 22.18 -6.33
CA THR A 486 4.85 23.36 -6.97
C THR A 486 3.40 23.13 -7.40
N PHE A 487 3.07 21.92 -7.86
CA PHE A 487 1.71 21.56 -8.27
C PHE A 487 0.90 20.91 -7.14
N TYR A 488 1.59 20.36 -6.15
CA TYR A 488 0.98 19.61 -5.06
C TYR A 488 1.69 19.88 -3.72
N PRO A 489 1.39 21.01 -3.05
CA PRO A 489 2.11 21.43 -1.85
C PRO A 489 1.94 20.45 -0.68
N LYS A 490 0.80 19.74 -0.62
CA LYS A 490 0.52 18.68 0.37
C LYS A 490 1.35 17.40 0.17
N MET A 491 2.08 17.27 -0.95
CA MET A 491 3.03 16.16 -1.14
C MET A 491 4.09 16.13 -0.03
N PHE A 492 4.46 17.29 0.50
CA PHE A 492 5.53 17.42 1.49
C PHE A 492 5.31 16.54 2.72
N GLU A 493 4.08 16.55 3.25
CA GLU A 493 3.73 15.85 4.50
C GLU A 493 3.69 14.33 4.32
N THR A 494 3.38 13.87 3.11
CA THR A 494 3.26 12.45 2.76
C THR A 494 4.46 11.96 1.94
N ASN A 495 5.52 12.78 1.83
CA ASN A 495 6.65 12.50 0.97
C ASN A 495 7.45 11.31 1.50
N GLY A 496 7.78 10.39 0.59
CA GLY A 496 8.65 9.24 0.83
C GLY A 496 8.11 8.13 1.72
N MET A 497 6.83 8.16 2.10
CA MET A 497 6.10 7.02 2.68
C MET A 497 6.33 5.73 1.87
N VAL A 498 6.17 5.78 0.54
CA VAL A 498 6.46 4.65 -0.36
C VAL A 498 7.93 4.24 -0.31
N LEU A 499 8.85 5.20 -0.24
CA LEU A 499 10.28 4.92 -0.25
C LEU A 499 10.75 4.24 1.04
N VAL A 500 10.14 4.62 2.17
CA VAL A 500 10.27 3.92 3.46
C VAL A 500 9.77 2.48 3.34
N VAL A 501 8.58 2.27 2.77
CA VAL A 501 8.04 0.91 2.57
C VAL A 501 8.93 0.08 1.65
N LEU A 502 9.47 0.65 0.58
CA LEU A 502 10.40 -0.04 -0.32
C LEU A 502 11.71 -0.41 0.38
N LEU A 503 12.26 0.47 1.22
CA LEU A 503 13.43 0.17 2.06
C LEU A 503 13.13 -0.99 3.02
N PHE A 504 11.97 -0.99 3.67
CA PHE A 504 11.59 -2.10 4.55
C PHE A 504 11.28 -3.39 3.78
N THR A 505 10.73 -3.30 2.57
CA THR A 505 10.56 -4.46 1.69
C THR A 505 11.92 -5.06 1.34
N PHE A 506 12.94 -4.22 1.09
CA PHE A 506 14.31 -4.65 0.90
C PHE A 506 14.89 -5.33 2.16
N ILE A 507 14.77 -4.71 3.34
CA ILE A 507 15.28 -5.27 4.60
C ILE A 507 14.61 -6.62 4.89
N ASN A 508 13.30 -6.72 4.74
CA ASN A 508 12.55 -7.95 4.97
C ASN A 508 12.79 -9.03 3.89
N ALA A 509 13.33 -8.66 2.72
CA ALA A 509 13.76 -9.60 1.68
C ALA A 509 15.14 -10.23 1.95
N LEU A 510 16.02 -9.57 2.73
CA LEU A 510 17.38 -10.04 3.00
C LEU A 510 17.45 -11.46 3.60
N PRO A 511 16.65 -11.83 4.63
CA PRO A 511 16.71 -13.16 5.24
C PRO A 511 16.49 -14.29 4.24
N TYR A 512 15.61 -14.04 3.26
CA TYR A 512 15.24 -15.01 2.24
C TYR A 512 16.35 -15.16 1.21
N ALA A 513 16.93 -14.07 0.75
CA ALA A 513 17.94 -14.12 -0.31
C ALA A 513 19.28 -14.75 0.12
N ILE A 514 19.72 -14.56 1.37
CA ILE A 514 20.97 -15.14 1.88
C ILE A 514 20.92 -16.68 1.89
N LYS A 515 19.75 -17.27 2.13
CA LYS A 515 19.57 -18.72 2.29
C LYS A 515 19.01 -19.43 1.04
N THR A 516 18.45 -18.71 0.06
CA THR A 516 17.90 -19.30 -1.18
C THR A 516 18.93 -19.45 -2.30
N LYS A 517 20.15 -18.91 -2.14
CA LYS A 517 21.22 -18.93 -3.16
C LYS A 517 21.66 -20.34 -3.63
N LYS A 518 21.21 -21.41 -2.95
CA LYS A 518 21.54 -22.82 -3.26
C LYS A 518 20.45 -23.60 -4.01
N THR A 519 19.24 -23.06 -4.25
CA THR A 519 18.08 -23.89 -4.68
C THR A 519 17.32 -23.42 -5.92
N ILE A 520 17.67 -22.28 -6.54
CA ILE A 520 16.85 -21.65 -7.62
C ILE A 520 17.28 -22.05 -9.04
N GLN A 521 18.37 -22.80 -9.23
CA GLN A 521 19.07 -22.86 -10.52
C GLN A 521 18.48 -23.72 -11.66
N GLU A 522 17.22 -24.19 -11.59
CA GLU A 522 16.75 -25.27 -12.50
C GLU A 522 15.58 -24.96 -13.44
N SER A 523 15.18 -23.71 -13.68
CA SER A 523 14.35 -23.42 -14.88
C SER A 523 14.50 -21.99 -15.37
N ASN A 524 14.81 -21.82 -16.65
CA ASN A 524 14.82 -20.50 -17.30
C ASN A 524 13.46 -20.12 -17.91
N ASP A 525 12.54 -21.08 -18.02
CA ASP A 525 11.25 -20.86 -18.68
C ASP A 525 10.16 -20.39 -17.69
N VAL A 526 9.44 -19.35 -18.09
CA VAL A 526 8.27 -18.83 -17.35
C VAL A 526 7.07 -19.73 -17.65
N ILE A 527 6.57 -20.44 -16.63
CA ILE A 527 5.37 -21.26 -16.76
C ILE A 527 4.13 -20.38 -16.61
N VAL A 528 3.36 -20.24 -17.69
CA VAL A 528 2.05 -19.56 -17.69
C VAL A 528 0.96 -20.56 -17.35
N ILE A 529 0.31 -20.37 -16.21
CA ILE A 529 -0.81 -21.21 -15.80
C ILE A 529 -2.08 -20.72 -16.50
N LYS A 530 -2.57 -21.49 -17.47
CA LYS A 530 -3.77 -21.16 -18.25
C LYS A 530 -5.04 -21.86 -17.75
N LYS A 531 -4.96 -23.09 -17.26
CA LYS A 531 -6.04 -23.89 -16.67
C LYS A 531 -5.42 -24.90 -15.70
N TYR A 532 -6.06 -25.11 -14.55
CA TYR A 532 -5.89 -26.35 -13.79
C TYR A 532 -7.06 -27.24 -14.14
N SER A 533 -6.78 -28.49 -14.54
CA SER A 533 -7.80 -29.53 -14.50
C SER A 533 -8.41 -29.50 -13.10
N ARG A 534 -9.73 -29.36 -13.01
CA ARG A 534 -10.46 -29.79 -11.83
C ARG A 534 -10.08 -31.25 -11.65
N VAL A 535 -9.22 -31.56 -10.70
CA VAL A 535 -9.09 -32.93 -10.24
C VAL A 535 -10.41 -33.20 -9.55
N ASN A 536 -11.19 -34.09 -10.16
CA ASN A 536 -12.36 -34.71 -9.55
C ASN A 536 -11.94 -35.30 -8.21
N PHE A 537 -12.67 -34.94 -7.15
CA PHE A 537 -12.93 -35.85 -6.04
C PHE A 537 -14.42 -36.12 -6.04
#